data_AF-A0A0Q9HBT3-F1
#
_entry.id   AF-A0A0Q9HBT3-F1
#
_cell.length_a   1.000
_cell.length_b   1.000
_cell.length_c   1.000
_cell.angle_alpha   90.00
_cell.angle_beta   90.00
_cell.angle_gamma   90.00
#
_symmetry.space_group_name_H-M   'P 1'
#
loop_
_entity.id
_entity.type
_entity.pdbx_description
1 polymer ?
#
loop_
_entity_poly.entity_id
_entity_poly.type
_entity_poly.pdbx_seq_one_letter_code
_entity_poly.pdbx_strand_id
1 'polypeptide(L)'
;MNKTARLVSLATTIIGASMAASLSAQAGTLAALTGDDTLTMIDTATQKAGKSMKVTGIKGKIAGIDVRPADGMLYALTTDGTIYTVDSAGKATMKSKMDTVLAASAMATVDFNPAADRLRVIGSDGTNLRVNVDDGKTTVDGKLKFAESDMHKGETPMIVAGAYTNSVKGTKETVLYDIDGKIGALLKQAPPNDGVLGAVGKLGVMPKAVAFDIEAGPDGTNTGWLLADGALHKVDLATGKASMVGKVEGLTVPVRDVAILPVM
;
A
#
# COMPACT_ATOMS: atom_id res chain seq x y z
N MET A 1 -72.07 -15.24 -34.80
CA MET A 1 -70.62 -15.00 -34.87
C MET A 1 -70.17 -14.33 -33.58
N ASN A 2 -68.98 -14.71 -33.11
CA ASN A 2 -68.18 -14.19 -32.01
C ASN A 2 -68.41 -14.78 -30.60
N LYS A 3 -67.55 -15.77 -30.33
CA LYS A 3 -67.16 -16.34 -29.04
C LYS A 3 -66.40 -15.28 -28.22
N THR A 4 -66.62 -15.24 -26.91
CA THR A 4 -65.62 -14.72 -25.97
C THR A 4 -65.62 -15.59 -24.71
N ALA A 5 -64.64 -16.48 -24.65
CA ALA A 5 -64.32 -17.29 -23.48
C ALA A 5 -63.64 -16.40 -22.43
N ARG A 6 -64.11 -16.42 -21.19
CA ARG A 6 -63.40 -15.87 -20.04
C ARG A 6 -62.46 -16.95 -19.51
N LEU A 7 -61.17 -16.85 -19.83
CA LEU A 7 -60.13 -17.65 -19.19
C LEU A 7 -59.77 -17.06 -17.83
N VAL A 8 -59.70 -17.95 -16.85
CA VAL A 8 -59.22 -17.75 -15.48
C VAL A 8 -57.70 -17.60 -15.51
N SER A 9 -57.17 -16.54 -14.90
CA SER A 9 -55.73 -16.38 -14.69
C SER A 9 -55.38 -16.77 -13.26
N LEU A 10 -54.72 -17.91 -13.10
CA LEU A 10 -54.07 -18.34 -11.85
C LEU A 10 -52.87 -17.43 -11.57
N ALA A 11 -52.81 -16.84 -10.38
CA ALA A 11 -51.64 -16.14 -9.89
C ALA A 11 -50.66 -17.17 -9.29
N THR A 12 -49.49 -17.33 -9.92
CA THR A 12 -48.42 -18.18 -9.42
C THR A 12 -47.32 -17.28 -8.84
N THR A 13 -47.20 -17.24 -7.53
CA THR A 13 -46.11 -16.54 -6.83
C THR A 13 -44.86 -17.41 -6.88
N ILE A 14 -43.86 -17.02 -7.69
CA ILE A 14 -42.53 -17.63 -7.67
C ILE A 14 -41.68 -16.84 -6.65
N ILE A 15 -41.39 -17.47 -5.51
CA ILE A 15 -40.39 -16.99 -4.55
C ILE A 15 -39.02 -17.29 -5.15
N GLY A 16 -38.39 -16.28 -5.75
CA GLY A 16 -36.99 -16.35 -6.18
C GLY A 16 -36.08 -16.16 -4.97
N ALA A 17 -35.58 -17.25 -4.39
CA ALA A 17 -34.47 -17.19 -3.45
C ALA A 17 -33.19 -16.85 -4.23
N SER A 18 -32.81 -15.57 -4.26
CA SER A 18 -31.50 -15.15 -4.77
C SER A 18 -30.43 -15.68 -3.82
N MET A 19 -29.76 -16.76 -4.20
CA MET A 19 -28.48 -17.10 -3.59
C MET A 19 -27.48 -16.02 -3.97
N ALA A 20 -27.26 -15.08 -3.05
CA ALA A 20 -26.09 -14.22 -3.09
C ALA A 20 -24.87 -15.15 -2.94
N ALA A 21 -24.23 -15.49 -4.05
CA ALA A 21 -22.91 -16.09 -4.00
C ALA A 21 -22.01 -15.08 -3.27
N SER A 22 -21.63 -15.42 -2.05
CA SER A 22 -20.57 -14.70 -1.34
C SER A 22 -19.33 -14.85 -2.21
N LEU A 23 -18.99 -13.81 -2.96
CA LEU A 23 -17.65 -13.64 -3.52
C LEU A 23 -16.73 -13.66 -2.30
N SER A 24 -16.04 -14.78 -2.10
CA SER A 24 -14.98 -14.85 -1.12
C SER A 24 -13.99 -13.76 -1.49
N ALA A 25 -13.87 -12.73 -0.65
CA ALA A 25 -12.77 -11.79 -0.75
C ALA A 25 -11.48 -12.62 -0.74
N GLN A 26 -10.74 -12.58 -1.84
CA GLN A 26 -9.48 -13.30 -1.93
C GLN A 26 -8.55 -12.72 -0.86
N ALA A 27 -8.04 -13.58 0.02
CA ALA A 27 -7.21 -13.14 1.14
C ALA A 27 -5.83 -12.73 0.63
N GLY A 28 -5.45 -11.47 0.84
CA GLY A 28 -4.09 -10.99 0.64
C GLY A 28 -3.16 -11.39 1.79
N THR A 29 -1.87 -11.53 1.50
CA THR A 29 -0.83 -11.65 2.54
C THR A 29 0.01 -10.39 2.54
N LEU A 30 0.14 -9.74 3.70
CA LEU A 30 1.05 -8.62 3.91
C LEU A 30 2.38 -9.14 4.49
N ALA A 31 3.50 -8.80 3.88
CA ALA A 31 4.79 -8.83 4.56
C ALA A 31 4.91 -7.56 5.42
N ALA A 32 4.99 -7.71 6.74
CA ALA A 32 5.17 -6.59 7.67
C ALA A 32 6.63 -6.48 8.13
N LEU A 33 7.22 -5.31 7.93
CA LEU A 33 8.57 -4.99 8.40
C LEU A 33 8.52 -4.50 9.86
N THR A 34 9.27 -5.18 10.72
CA THR A 34 9.44 -4.84 12.14
C THR A 34 10.91 -4.75 12.52
N GLY A 35 11.21 -3.96 13.55
CA GLY A 35 12.58 -3.77 14.02
C GLY A 35 13.50 -3.19 12.94
N ASP A 36 14.68 -3.79 12.80
CA ASP A 36 15.68 -3.36 11.83
C ASP A 36 15.67 -4.20 10.53
N ASP A 37 15.30 -5.48 10.59
CA ASP A 37 15.45 -6.41 9.46
C ASP A 37 14.55 -7.66 9.57
N THR A 38 13.39 -7.55 10.23
CA THR A 38 12.51 -8.71 10.47
C THR A 38 11.20 -8.57 9.71
N LEU A 39 10.83 -9.62 8.98
CA LEU A 39 9.54 -9.73 8.29
C LEU A 39 8.59 -10.63 9.06
N THR A 40 7.31 -10.28 9.08
CA THR A 40 6.23 -11.10 9.61
C THR A 40 5.08 -11.10 8.61
N MET A 41 4.67 -12.28 8.16
CA MET A 41 3.54 -12.38 7.23
C MET A 41 2.22 -12.25 7.99
N ILE A 42 1.29 -11.45 7.48
CA ILE A 42 -0.03 -11.22 8.06
C ILE A 42 -1.06 -11.63 7.01
N ASP A 43 -1.93 -12.55 7.40
CA ASP A 43 -3.13 -12.88 6.62
C ASP A 43 -4.19 -11.81 6.87
N THR A 44 -4.59 -11.07 5.81
CA THR A 44 -5.54 -9.97 5.94
C THR A 44 -6.97 -10.42 6.20
N ALA A 45 -7.32 -11.67 5.87
CA ALA A 45 -8.65 -12.24 6.07
C ALA A 45 -8.83 -12.78 7.50
N THR A 46 -7.78 -13.39 8.08
CA THR A 46 -7.83 -13.93 9.44
C THR A 46 -7.25 -12.99 10.51
N GLN A 47 -6.56 -11.93 10.09
CA GLN A 47 -5.82 -11.00 10.95
C GLN A 47 -4.82 -11.73 11.85
N LYS A 48 -4.18 -12.78 11.33
CA LYS A 48 -3.16 -13.54 12.07
C LYS A 48 -1.78 -13.29 11.50
N ALA A 49 -0.84 -12.98 12.38
CA ALA A 49 0.58 -12.95 12.07
C ALA A 49 1.16 -14.38 12.12
N GLY A 50 1.92 -14.73 11.10
CA GLY A 50 2.74 -15.93 11.05
C GLY A 50 4.01 -15.79 11.90
N LYS A 51 4.94 -16.73 11.72
CA LYS A 51 6.25 -16.66 12.37
C LYS A 51 7.07 -15.51 11.77
N SER A 52 7.73 -14.74 12.64
CA SER A 52 8.71 -13.74 12.20
C SER A 52 9.96 -14.41 11.63
N MET A 53 10.53 -13.79 10.60
CA MET A 53 11.75 -14.22 9.92
C MET A 53 12.73 -13.05 9.83
N LYS A 54 13.96 -13.27 10.30
CA LYS A 54 15.04 -12.30 10.13
C LYS A 54 15.57 -12.38 8.70
N VAL A 55 15.69 -11.24 8.03
CA VAL A 55 16.27 -11.16 6.69
C VAL A 55 17.79 -11.43 6.79
N THR A 56 18.28 -12.40 6.03
CA THR A 56 19.70 -12.76 5.97
C THR A 56 20.35 -12.18 4.71
N GLY A 57 21.67 -12.01 4.68
CA GLY A 57 22.37 -11.47 3.51
C GLY A 57 22.25 -9.95 3.31
N ILE A 58 21.46 -9.27 4.16
CA ILE A 58 21.33 -7.82 4.20
C ILE A 58 22.33 -7.20 5.20
N LYS A 59 22.80 -5.98 4.92
CA LYS A 59 23.67 -5.22 5.81
C LYS A 59 22.98 -3.93 6.22
N GLY A 60 22.90 -3.69 7.52
CA GLY A 60 22.27 -2.50 8.07
C GLY A 60 20.75 -2.64 8.16
N LYS A 61 20.12 -1.53 8.56
CA LYS A 61 18.69 -1.43 8.82
C LYS A 61 17.90 -1.28 7.52
N ILE A 62 16.80 -2.01 7.40
CA ILE A 62 15.81 -1.84 6.35
C ILE A 62 15.02 -0.56 6.63
N ALA A 63 15.03 0.33 5.64
CA ALA A 63 14.28 1.57 5.61
C ALA A 63 12.82 1.31 5.21
N GLY A 64 12.59 0.47 4.19
CA GLY A 64 11.26 0.04 3.74
C GLY A 64 11.33 -1.15 2.78
N ILE A 65 10.17 -1.72 2.44
CA ILE A 65 9.99 -2.87 1.55
C ILE A 65 8.84 -2.64 0.58
N ASP A 66 8.93 -3.21 -0.61
CA ASP A 66 7.78 -3.31 -1.51
C ASP A 66 7.98 -4.41 -2.57
N VAL A 67 6.91 -4.93 -3.15
CA VAL A 67 6.94 -5.90 -4.25
C VAL A 67 6.94 -5.17 -5.59
N ARG A 68 7.94 -5.44 -6.44
CA ARG A 68 7.98 -4.87 -7.80
C ARG A 68 6.99 -5.59 -8.70
N PRO A 69 5.94 -4.94 -9.23
CA PRO A 69 4.93 -5.67 -10.02
C PRO A 69 5.45 -6.23 -11.35
N ALA A 70 6.59 -5.73 -11.86
CA ALA A 70 7.20 -6.22 -13.10
C ALA A 70 7.80 -7.64 -12.99
N ASP A 71 8.31 -8.03 -11.82
CA ASP A 71 8.96 -9.33 -11.57
C ASP A 71 8.37 -10.13 -10.40
N GLY A 72 7.52 -9.51 -9.56
CA GLY A 72 6.85 -10.14 -8.43
C GLY A 72 7.77 -10.41 -7.24
N MET A 73 8.99 -9.89 -7.24
CA MET A 73 9.94 -10.09 -6.14
C MET A 73 9.71 -9.03 -5.05
N LEU A 74 9.92 -9.41 -3.79
CA LEU A 74 10.00 -8.47 -2.68
C LEU A 74 11.36 -7.75 -2.73
N TYR A 75 11.33 -6.43 -2.70
CA TYR A 75 12.51 -5.58 -2.59
C TYR A 75 12.60 -5.00 -1.18
N ALA A 76 13.83 -4.79 -0.71
CA ALA A 76 14.14 -4.12 0.54
C ALA A 76 15.17 -3.01 0.27
N LEU A 77 14.86 -1.81 0.74
CA LEU A 77 15.78 -0.67 0.74
C LEU A 77 16.40 -0.54 2.13
N THR A 78 17.73 -0.51 2.23
CA THR A 78 18.41 -0.19 3.50
C THR A 78 18.58 1.31 3.68
N THR A 79 18.79 1.75 4.93
CA THR A 79 18.99 3.17 5.27
C THR A 79 20.21 3.81 4.61
N ASP A 80 21.18 3.00 4.15
CA ASP A 80 22.35 3.47 3.41
C ASP A 80 22.14 3.51 1.88
N GLY A 81 20.91 3.28 1.40
CA GLY A 81 20.54 3.32 -0.01
C GLY A 81 20.76 2.03 -0.78
N THR A 82 21.17 0.94 -0.12
CA THR A 82 21.38 -0.34 -0.82
C THR A 82 20.05 -1.04 -1.05
N ILE A 83 19.83 -1.51 -2.29
CA ILE A 83 18.61 -2.17 -2.69
C ILE A 83 18.89 -3.67 -2.80
N TYR A 84 18.02 -4.47 -2.19
CA TYR A 84 18.07 -5.93 -2.20
C TYR A 84 16.77 -6.49 -2.75
N THR A 85 16.83 -7.66 -3.38
CA THR A 85 15.67 -8.56 -3.52
C THR A 85 15.69 -9.57 -2.37
N VAL A 86 14.53 -9.93 -1.84
CA VAL A 86 14.38 -10.89 -0.73
C VAL A 86 13.51 -12.06 -1.20
N ASP A 87 14.01 -13.29 -1.04
CA ASP A 87 13.24 -14.50 -1.37
C ASP A 87 12.26 -14.91 -0.25
N SER A 88 11.44 -15.93 -0.52
CA SER A 88 10.45 -16.44 0.44
C SER A 88 11.05 -17.07 1.70
N ALA A 89 12.34 -17.42 1.69
CA ALA A 89 13.08 -17.89 2.86
C ALA A 89 13.73 -16.74 3.65
N GLY A 90 13.64 -15.49 3.15
CA GLY A 90 14.19 -14.30 3.80
C GLY A 90 15.65 -14.05 3.47
N LYS A 91 16.17 -14.65 2.40
CA LYS A 91 17.53 -14.39 1.95
C LYS A 91 17.54 -13.20 0.99
N ALA A 92 18.23 -12.14 1.40
CA ALA A 92 18.45 -10.95 0.61
C ALA A 92 19.64 -11.13 -0.35
N THR A 93 19.48 -10.65 -1.58
CA THR A 93 20.54 -10.55 -2.59
C THR A 93 20.64 -9.11 -3.06
N MET A 94 21.84 -8.53 -3.01
CA MET A 94 22.05 -7.13 -3.42
C MET A 94 21.72 -6.97 -4.90
N LYS A 95 20.94 -5.95 -5.21
CA LYS A 95 20.50 -5.61 -6.57
C LYS A 95 21.25 -4.39 -7.10
N SER A 96 21.27 -3.30 -6.34
CA SER A 96 21.91 -2.03 -6.72
C SER A 96 22.09 -1.14 -5.48
N LYS A 97 22.58 0.10 -5.67
CA LYS A 97 22.69 1.11 -4.62
C LYS A 97 22.30 2.47 -5.18
N MET A 98 21.47 3.20 -4.44
CA MET A 98 21.00 4.53 -4.82
C MET A 98 22.16 5.54 -4.91
N ASP A 99 22.17 6.35 -5.98
CA ASP A 99 23.10 7.48 -6.14
C ASP A 99 22.85 8.60 -5.12
N THR A 100 21.61 8.74 -4.66
CA THR A 100 21.18 9.75 -3.69
C THR A 100 20.34 9.08 -2.63
N VAL A 101 20.66 9.29 -1.36
CA VAL A 101 19.97 8.70 -0.22
C VAL A 101 19.19 9.75 0.56
N LEU A 102 18.14 9.32 1.27
CA LEU A 102 17.44 10.18 2.20
C LEU A 102 18.37 10.64 3.33
N ALA A 103 18.05 11.77 3.95
CA ALA A 103 18.69 12.17 5.19
C ALA A 103 18.46 11.11 6.28
N ALA A 104 19.47 10.84 7.12
CA ALA A 104 19.38 9.81 8.16
C ALA A 104 18.27 10.06 9.20
N SER A 105 17.82 11.32 9.33
CA SER A 105 16.70 11.71 10.20
C SER A 105 15.32 11.51 9.58
N ALA A 106 15.24 11.31 8.26
CA ALA A 106 13.97 11.12 7.58
C ALA A 106 13.52 9.66 7.69
N MET A 107 12.24 9.46 7.99
CA MET A 107 11.61 8.15 7.81
C MET A 107 11.37 7.94 6.32
N ALA A 108 11.60 6.71 5.84
CA ALA A 108 11.40 6.35 4.46
C ALA A 108 10.00 5.75 4.25
N THR A 109 9.37 6.12 3.15
CA THR A 109 8.25 5.41 2.53
C THR A 109 8.73 4.93 1.17
N VAL A 110 8.50 3.66 0.85
CA VAL A 110 8.94 3.06 -0.42
C VAL A 110 7.79 2.34 -1.09
N ASP A 111 7.63 2.52 -2.40
CA ASP A 111 6.60 1.83 -3.18
C ASP A 111 6.93 1.87 -4.67
N PHE A 112 6.64 0.82 -5.42
CA PHE A 112 6.85 0.75 -6.85
C PHE A 112 5.66 1.38 -7.58
N ASN A 113 5.96 2.32 -8.46
CA ASN A 113 5.00 2.69 -9.49
C ASN A 113 4.96 1.58 -10.56
N PRO A 114 3.86 0.80 -10.71
CA PRO A 114 3.80 -0.31 -11.65
C PRO A 114 3.74 0.12 -13.13
N ALA A 115 3.30 1.35 -13.43
CA ALA A 115 3.27 1.86 -14.81
C ALA A 115 4.64 2.39 -15.27
N ALA A 116 5.36 3.07 -14.38
CA ALA A 116 6.69 3.62 -14.66
C ALA A 116 7.80 2.60 -14.43
N ASP A 117 7.51 1.52 -13.68
CA ASP A 117 8.48 0.53 -13.22
C ASP A 117 9.67 1.20 -12.50
N ARG A 118 9.35 2.05 -11.51
CA ARG A 118 10.33 2.79 -10.70
C ARG A 118 9.93 2.73 -9.24
N LEU A 119 10.93 2.57 -8.38
CA LEU A 119 10.75 2.67 -6.94
C LEU A 119 10.65 4.15 -6.56
N ARG A 120 9.54 4.53 -5.94
CA ARG A 120 9.37 5.81 -5.26
C ARG A 120 9.96 5.68 -3.87
N VAL A 121 10.77 6.65 -3.46
CA VAL A 121 11.31 6.74 -2.11
C VAL A 121 11.03 8.14 -1.58
N ILE A 122 10.15 8.24 -0.59
CA ILE A 122 9.73 9.50 0.01
C ILE A 122 10.31 9.59 1.42
N GLY A 123 10.91 10.73 1.74
CA GLY A 123 11.33 11.08 3.09
C GLY A 123 10.22 11.81 3.83
N SER A 124 10.10 11.57 5.13
CA SER A 124 9.17 12.31 6.01
C SER A 124 9.46 13.81 6.11
N ASP A 125 10.58 14.28 5.55
CA ASP A 125 10.97 15.68 5.39
C ASP A 125 10.52 16.31 4.06
N GLY A 126 9.74 15.55 3.27
CA GLY A 126 9.24 15.93 1.95
C GLY A 126 10.20 15.65 0.81
N THR A 127 11.35 15.02 1.05
CA THR A 127 12.23 14.53 -0.02
C THR A 127 11.49 13.50 -0.87
N ASN A 128 11.61 13.60 -2.19
CA ASN A 128 10.84 12.81 -3.13
C ASN A 128 11.78 12.27 -4.21
N LEU A 129 12.07 10.97 -4.17
CA LEU A 129 13.05 10.33 -5.04
C LEU A 129 12.37 9.29 -5.92
N ARG A 130 12.87 9.16 -7.16
CA ARG A 130 12.45 8.12 -8.09
C ARG A 130 13.68 7.36 -8.57
N VAL A 131 13.67 6.06 -8.31
CA VAL A 131 14.85 5.19 -8.43
C VAL A 131 14.61 4.12 -9.49
N ASN A 132 15.58 3.94 -10.36
CA ASN A 132 15.68 2.72 -11.16
C ASN A 132 16.43 1.66 -10.36
N VAL A 133 15.72 0.61 -9.91
CA VAL A 133 16.31 -0.42 -9.05
C VAL A 133 17.32 -1.30 -9.78
N ASP A 134 17.32 -1.32 -11.11
CA ASP A 134 18.25 -2.13 -11.89
C ASP A 134 19.68 -1.57 -11.91
N ASP A 135 19.85 -0.25 -11.81
CA ASP A 135 21.17 0.40 -11.82
C ASP A 135 21.40 1.38 -10.67
N GLY A 136 20.40 1.64 -9.82
CA GLY A 136 20.51 2.55 -8.68
C GLY A 136 20.36 4.03 -9.02
N LYS A 137 20.18 4.37 -10.32
CA LYS A 137 20.05 5.77 -10.72
C LYS A 137 18.85 6.42 -10.06
N THR A 138 19.13 7.49 -9.34
CA THR A 138 18.14 8.19 -8.52
C THR A 138 17.89 9.59 -9.08
N THR A 139 16.62 9.89 -9.37
CA THR A 139 16.16 11.23 -9.73
C THR A 139 15.57 11.89 -8.49
N VAL A 140 16.01 13.12 -8.20
CA VAL A 140 15.37 13.97 -7.19
C VAL A 140 14.21 14.71 -7.86
N ASP A 141 12.98 14.32 -7.53
CA ASP A 141 11.75 14.93 -8.04
C ASP A 141 11.39 16.19 -7.19
N GLY A 142 10.27 16.84 -7.51
CA GLY A 142 9.77 18.00 -6.77
C GLY A 142 9.55 17.70 -5.28
N LYS A 143 10.04 18.60 -4.42
CA LYS A 143 9.82 18.51 -2.97
C LYS A 143 8.33 18.53 -2.66
N LEU A 144 7.90 17.67 -1.73
CA LEU A 144 6.50 17.56 -1.37
C LEU A 144 5.93 18.87 -0.83
N LYS A 145 4.76 19.25 -1.34
CA LYS A 145 4.02 20.46 -0.98
C LYS A 145 2.53 20.27 -1.22
N PHE A 146 1.70 20.85 -0.39
CA PHE A 146 0.27 20.93 -0.66
C PHE A 146 -0.01 21.82 -1.87
N ALA A 147 -1.00 21.45 -2.67
CA ALA A 147 -1.43 22.22 -3.82
C ALA A 147 -1.89 23.63 -3.42
N GLU A 148 -1.79 24.59 -4.34
CA GLU A 148 -2.21 25.98 -4.11
C GLU A 148 -3.71 26.13 -3.81
N SER A 149 -4.52 25.17 -4.24
CA SER A 149 -5.96 25.10 -3.98
C SER A 149 -6.32 24.26 -2.76
N ASP A 150 -5.34 23.60 -2.13
CA ASP A 150 -5.58 22.72 -0.98
C ASP A 150 -5.77 23.52 0.31
N MET A 151 -6.58 22.99 1.24
CA MET A 151 -6.81 23.63 2.54
C MET A 151 -5.56 23.67 3.43
N HIS A 152 -4.59 22.77 3.20
CA HIS A 152 -3.31 22.69 3.92
C HIS A 152 -2.17 23.42 3.20
N LYS A 153 -2.49 24.28 2.22
CA LYS A 153 -1.51 25.11 1.54
C LYS A 153 -0.57 25.81 2.53
N GLY A 154 0.73 25.72 2.26
CA GLY A 154 1.78 26.35 3.06
C GLY A 154 2.22 25.57 4.29
N GLU A 155 1.51 24.49 4.66
CA GLU A 155 2.00 23.56 5.66
C GLU A 155 3.10 22.66 5.09
N THR A 156 4.06 22.30 5.94
CA THR A 156 5.04 21.25 5.62
C THR A 156 4.40 19.88 5.80
N PRO A 157 4.27 19.05 4.74
CA PRO A 157 3.77 17.69 4.86
C PRO A 157 4.76 16.79 5.59
N MET A 158 4.25 15.74 6.23
CA MET A 158 5.05 14.70 6.90
C MET A 158 4.55 13.33 6.47
N ILE A 159 5.03 12.87 5.30
CA ILE A 159 4.66 11.56 4.77
C ILE A 159 5.34 10.44 5.56
N VAL A 160 4.56 9.45 5.97
CA VAL A 160 5.02 8.34 6.80
C VAL A 160 4.68 6.96 6.22
N ALA A 161 3.80 6.90 5.23
CA ALA A 161 3.51 5.72 4.42
C ALA A 161 2.87 6.18 3.09
N GLY A 162 2.82 5.32 2.08
CA GLY A 162 2.26 5.65 0.78
C GLY A 162 2.36 4.47 -0.18
N ALA A 163 1.44 4.40 -1.13
CA ALA A 163 1.33 3.28 -2.05
C ALA A 163 0.65 3.64 -3.37
N TYR A 164 1.03 2.97 -4.46
CA TYR A 164 0.40 3.11 -5.77
C TYR A 164 -0.78 2.15 -5.94
N THR A 165 -1.81 2.62 -6.65
CA THR A 165 -2.89 1.75 -7.14
C THR A 165 -2.44 0.92 -8.34
N ASN A 166 -3.21 -0.15 -8.63
CA ASN A 166 -3.05 -1.02 -9.80
C ASN A 166 -1.67 -1.69 -9.84
N SER A 167 -1.16 -2.15 -8.70
CA SER A 167 0.11 -2.88 -8.52
C SER A 167 0.10 -4.26 -9.19
N VAL A 168 -0.10 -4.25 -10.50
CA VAL A 168 -0.13 -5.41 -11.39
C VAL A 168 0.76 -5.15 -12.61
N LYS A 169 1.41 -6.21 -13.09
CA LYS A 169 2.33 -6.14 -14.23
C LYS A 169 1.63 -5.58 -15.47
N GLY A 170 2.22 -4.55 -16.07
CA GLY A 170 1.81 -4.03 -17.37
C GLY A 170 0.66 -3.00 -17.34
N THR A 171 0.20 -2.59 -16.15
CA THR A 171 -0.74 -1.47 -16.00
C THR A 171 -0.24 -0.21 -16.71
N LYS A 172 -1.18 0.65 -17.12
CA LYS A 172 -0.90 1.93 -17.79
C LYS A 172 -1.22 3.14 -16.91
N GLU A 173 -2.03 2.94 -15.88
CA GLU A 173 -2.50 4.00 -15.01
C GLU A 173 -2.33 3.61 -13.55
N THR A 174 -1.88 4.59 -12.77
CA THR A 174 -1.59 4.45 -11.35
C THR A 174 -1.90 5.75 -10.66
N VAL A 175 -2.32 5.69 -9.41
CA VAL A 175 -2.46 6.84 -8.53
C VAL A 175 -1.61 6.59 -7.29
N LEU A 176 -0.80 7.58 -6.90
CA LEU A 176 -0.07 7.55 -5.64
C LEU A 176 -0.95 8.15 -4.55
N TYR A 177 -1.11 7.39 -3.46
CA TYR A 177 -1.70 7.87 -2.21
C TYR A 177 -0.66 7.86 -1.10
N ASP A 178 -0.69 8.88 -0.27
CA ASP A 178 0.22 9.02 0.88
C ASP A 178 -0.57 9.16 2.18
N ILE A 179 0.09 8.79 3.28
CA ILE A 179 -0.36 9.05 4.64
C ILE A 179 0.49 10.15 5.22
N ASP A 180 -0.14 11.28 5.53
CA ASP A 180 0.49 12.34 6.31
C ASP A 180 0.27 12.11 7.80
N GLY A 181 1.35 11.84 8.52
CA GLY A 181 1.31 11.53 9.95
C GLY A 181 1.09 12.76 10.85
N LYS A 182 1.33 13.98 10.33
CA LYS A 182 1.15 15.22 11.09
C LYS A 182 -0.32 15.61 11.13
N ILE A 183 -1.02 15.47 10.00
CA ILE A 183 -2.45 15.81 9.92
C ILE A 183 -3.38 14.59 9.98
N GLY A 184 -2.84 13.36 9.96
CA GLY A 184 -3.64 12.14 10.06
C GLY A 184 -4.60 11.96 8.88
N ALA A 185 -4.12 12.19 7.66
CA ALA A 185 -4.93 12.21 6.45
C ALA A 185 -4.36 11.32 5.36
N LEU A 186 -5.26 10.78 4.53
CA LEU A 186 -4.93 10.26 3.22
C LEU A 186 -4.80 11.43 2.26
N LEU A 187 -3.69 11.46 1.53
CA LEU A 187 -3.39 12.43 0.48
C LEU A 187 -3.30 11.72 -0.86
N LYS A 188 -3.56 12.44 -1.93
CA LYS A 188 -3.27 12.03 -3.30
C LYS A 188 -2.11 12.87 -3.82
N GLN A 189 -1.05 12.23 -4.32
CA GLN A 189 0.08 12.92 -4.93
C GLN A 189 -0.08 12.94 -6.45
N ALA A 190 -0.40 14.11 -7.01
CA ALA A 190 -0.67 14.26 -8.43
C ALA A 190 -0.30 15.67 -8.93
N PRO A 191 0.68 15.80 -9.85
CA PRO A 191 1.57 14.75 -10.36
C PRO A 191 2.60 14.27 -9.31
N PRO A 192 2.95 12.96 -9.24
CA PRO A 192 3.95 12.46 -8.30
C PRO A 192 5.33 13.12 -8.44
N ASN A 193 5.78 13.40 -9.66
CA ASN A 193 7.11 13.96 -9.90
C ASN A 193 7.21 15.45 -9.54
N ASP A 194 6.08 16.14 -9.41
CA ASP A 194 6.04 17.54 -8.99
C ASP A 194 5.90 17.68 -7.45
N GLY A 195 5.67 16.56 -6.76
CA GLY A 195 5.48 16.51 -5.32
C GLY A 195 4.19 17.19 -4.82
N VAL A 196 3.20 17.34 -5.69
CA VAL A 196 1.96 18.07 -5.36
C VAL A 196 1.00 17.15 -4.63
N LEU A 197 0.65 17.52 -3.39
CA LEU A 197 -0.27 16.79 -2.53
C LEU A 197 -1.64 17.48 -2.49
N GLY A 198 -2.70 16.68 -2.61
CA GLY A 198 -4.08 17.09 -2.34
C GLY A 198 -4.69 16.22 -1.25
N ALA A 199 -5.31 16.83 -0.25
CA ALA A 199 -5.99 16.12 0.83
C ALA A 199 -7.25 15.41 0.31
N VAL A 200 -7.35 14.11 0.58
CA VAL A 200 -8.54 13.30 0.27
C VAL A 200 -9.49 13.31 1.48
N GLY A 201 -8.96 13.04 2.67
CA GLY A 201 -9.73 13.09 3.90
C GLY A 201 -8.97 12.54 5.10
N LYS A 202 -9.53 12.75 6.30
CA LYS A 202 -8.96 12.25 7.54
C LYS A 202 -9.13 10.74 7.63
N LEU A 203 -8.10 10.06 8.14
CA LEU A 203 -8.16 8.63 8.45
C LEU A 203 -9.19 8.31 9.53
N GLY A 204 -9.44 9.26 10.45
CA GLY A 204 -10.26 9.03 11.65
C GLY A 204 -9.51 8.32 12.78
N VAL A 205 -8.23 7.98 12.55
CA VAL A 205 -7.27 7.47 13.53
C VAL A 205 -5.96 8.25 13.41
N MET A 206 -5.19 8.35 14.50
CA MET A 206 -3.89 9.02 14.51
C MET A 206 -2.86 8.12 15.21
N PRO A 207 -2.42 7.04 14.55
CA PRO A 207 -1.57 6.04 15.17
C PRO A 207 -0.13 6.53 15.32
N LYS A 208 0.61 5.90 16.25
CA LYS A 208 2.05 6.16 16.41
C LYS A 208 2.88 5.38 15.39
N ALA A 209 2.48 4.16 15.11
CA ALA A 209 3.07 3.30 14.09
C ALA A 209 2.05 3.08 12.97
N VAL A 210 2.49 3.35 11.74
CA VAL A 210 1.65 3.26 10.55
C VAL A 210 2.42 2.57 9.43
N ALA A 211 1.72 1.70 8.73
CA ALA A 211 2.16 1.11 7.48
C ALA A 211 0.95 0.99 6.56
N PHE A 212 1.14 1.24 5.26
CA PHE A 212 0.06 1.34 4.30
C PHE A 212 0.49 0.77 2.96
N ASP A 213 -0.38 -0.05 2.35
CA ASP A 213 -0.21 -0.56 0.99
C ASP A 213 -1.58 -0.76 0.31
N ILE A 214 -1.63 -0.82 -1.02
CA ILE A 214 -2.85 -0.95 -1.82
C ILE A 214 -2.85 -2.27 -2.60
N GLU A 215 -3.82 -3.11 -2.28
CA GLU A 215 -4.03 -4.39 -2.96
C GLU A 215 -4.83 -4.19 -4.24
N ALA A 216 -4.23 -4.57 -5.37
CA ALA A 216 -4.93 -4.65 -6.64
C ALA A 216 -5.62 -6.01 -6.77
N GLY A 217 -6.95 -6.01 -6.76
CA GLY A 217 -7.77 -7.19 -6.95
C GLY A 217 -7.80 -7.66 -8.42
N PRO A 218 -8.11 -8.94 -8.68
CA PRO A 218 -8.16 -9.49 -10.04
C PRO A 218 -9.27 -8.89 -10.91
N ASP A 219 -10.25 -8.23 -10.30
CA ASP A 219 -11.34 -7.49 -10.94
C ASP A 219 -11.02 -6.00 -11.19
N GLY A 220 -9.77 -5.58 -10.92
CA GLY A 220 -9.33 -4.20 -11.04
C GLY A 220 -9.69 -3.30 -9.85
N THR A 221 -10.24 -3.87 -8.78
CA THR A 221 -10.46 -3.12 -7.53
C THR A 221 -9.14 -2.80 -6.83
N ASN A 222 -9.14 -1.74 -6.02
CA ASN A 222 -8.00 -1.36 -5.18
C ASN A 222 -8.46 -1.29 -3.72
N THR A 223 -7.85 -2.11 -2.85
CA THR A 223 -8.13 -2.11 -1.40
C THR A 223 -6.95 -1.53 -0.64
N GLY A 224 -7.12 -0.37 -0.03
CA GLY A 224 -6.10 0.22 0.84
C GLY A 224 -6.05 -0.49 2.19
N TRP A 225 -4.92 -1.11 2.52
CA TRP A 225 -4.67 -1.76 3.80
C TRP A 225 -3.79 -0.87 4.68
N LEU A 226 -4.33 -0.46 5.82
CA LEU A 226 -3.60 0.35 6.81
C LEU A 226 -3.43 -0.45 8.10
N LEU A 227 -2.18 -0.67 8.48
CA LEU A 227 -1.84 -1.22 9.78
C LEU A 227 -1.47 -0.07 10.71
N ALA A 228 -2.34 0.18 11.70
CA ALA A 228 -2.25 1.31 12.62
C ALA A 228 -2.18 0.78 14.05
N ASP A 229 -1.03 0.94 14.71
CA ASP A 229 -0.76 0.44 16.07
C ASP A 229 -1.17 -1.03 16.30
N GLY A 230 -0.93 -1.88 15.29
CA GLY A 230 -1.22 -3.33 15.33
C GLY A 230 -2.68 -3.70 14.97
N ALA A 231 -3.53 -2.73 14.64
CA ALA A 231 -4.86 -2.97 14.11
C ALA A 231 -4.91 -2.76 12.60
N LEU A 232 -5.47 -3.73 11.88
CA LEU A 232 -5.66 -3.69 10.44
C LEU A 232 -6.95 -2.93 10.09
N HIS A 233 -6.86 -2.04 9.13
CA HIS A 233 -7.97 -1.21 8.63
C HIS A 233 -8.05 -1.30 7.11
N LYS A 234 -9.26 -1.11 6.59
CA LYS A 234 -9.47 -0.75 5.18
C LYS A 234 -9.58 0.76 5.05
N VAL A 235 -8.80 1.35 4.17
CA VAL A 235 -8.88 2.77 3.82
C VAL A 235 -9.71 2.92 2.55
N ASP A 236 -10.75 3.74 2.64
CA ASP A 236 -11.48 4.19 1.47
C ASP A 236 -10.65 5.26 0.73
N LEU A 237 -10.15 4.92 -0.46
CA LEU A 237 -9.27 5.80 -1.24
C LEU A 237 -9.99 7.04 -1.83
N ALA A 238 -11.33 7.07 -1.81
CA ALA A 238 -12.11 8.21 -2.26
C ALA A 238 -12.41 9.20 -1.11
N THR A 239 -12.55 8.71 0.11
CA THR A 239 -12.92 9.54 1.28
C THR A 239 -11.81 9.72 2.31
N GLY A 240 -10.75 8.91 2.22
CA GLY A 240 -9.66 8.85 3.19
C GLY A 240 -10.01 8.15 4.49
N LYS A 241 -11.24 7.69 4.70
CA LYS A 241 -11.68 7.11 5.97
C LYS A 241 -11.10 5.70 6.19
N ALA A 242 -10.44 5.48 7.32
CA ALA A 242 -10.00 4.15 7.75
C ALA A 242 -11.11 3.47 8.58
N SER A 243 -11.46 2.24 8.21
CA SER A 243 -12.43 1.39 8.92
C SER A 243 -11.72 0.16 9.47
N MET A 244 -11.76 -0.02 10.79
CA MET A 244 -11.07 -1.13 11.45
C MET A 244 -11.66 -2.48 11.02
N VAL A 245 -10.79 -3.41 10.63
CA VAL A 245 -11.12 -4.81 10.39
C VAL A 245 -10.94 -5.62 11.66
N GLY A 246 -9.79 -5.46 12.33
CA GLY A 246 -9.50 -6.15 13.58
C GLY A 246 -8.07 -5.92 14.06
N LYS A 247 -7.77 -6.34 15.30
CA LYS A 247 -6.38 -6.40 15.78
C LYS A 247 -5.68 -7.59 15.17
N VAL A 248 -4.43 -7.42 14.76
CA VAL A 248 -3.63 -8.53 14.24
C VAL A 248 -3.08 -9.35 15.41
N GLU A 249 -3.52 -10.59 15.52
CA GLU A 249 -3.04 -11.53 16.53
C GLU A 249 -1.59 -11.96 16.23
N GLY A 250 -0.73 -11.98 17.25
CA GLY A 250 0.65 -12.45 17.13
C GLY A 250 1.69 -11.36 16.76
N LEU A 251 1.27 -10.14 16.45
CA LEU A 251 2.19 -9.00 16.36
C LEU A 251 2.60 -8.54 17.76
N THR A 252 3.90 -8.55 18.04
CA THR A 252 4.48 -8.16 19.34
C THR A 252 5.35 -6.91 19.27
N VAL A 253 5.68 -6.45 18.05
CA VAL A 253 6.55 -5.30 17.78
C VAL A 253 5.83 -4.36 16.82
N PRO A 254 5.98 -3.02 16.96
CA PRO A 254 5.43 -2.08 15.99
C PRO A 254 5.91 -2.36 14.56
N VAL A 255 4.96 -2.40 13.64
CA VAL A 255 5.21 -2.48 12.20
C VAL A 255 5.54 -1.09 11.67
N ARG A 256 6.55 -1.02 10.81
CA ARG A 256 7.05 0.23 10.24
C ARG A 256 6.79 0.36 8.75
N ASP A 257 6.56 -0.75 8.08
CA ASP A 257 6.22 -0.80 6.65
C ASP A 257 5.51 -2.12 6.32
N VAL A 258 4.74 -2.15 5.24
CA VAL A 258 4.08 -3.37 4.75
C VAL A 258 4.14 -3.43 3.24
N ALA A 259 4.22 -4.65 2.70
CA ALA A 259 4.12 -4.92 1.27
C ALA A 259 3.15 -6.06 1.01
N ILE A 260 2.30 -5.94 0.01
CA ILE A 260 1.34 -6.96 -0.41
C ILE A 260 2.07 -7.98 -1.26
N LEU A 261 2.06 -9.22 -0.79
CA LEU A 261 2.67 -10.31 -1.51
C LEU A 261 1.73 -10.81 -2.62
N PRO A 262 2.28 -11.19 -3.79
CA PRO A 262 1.49 -11.83 -4.84
C PRO A 262 0.81 -13.09 -4.29
N VAL A 263 -0.43 -13.33 -4.72
CA VAL A 263 -1.10 -14.60 -4.46
C VAL A 263 -0.29 -15.70 -5.16
N MET A 264 0.19 -16.68 -4.39
CA MET A 264 0.89 -17.87 -4.91
C MET A 264 -0.06 -18.82 -5.62
#